data_AF-A0ABD5DUR4-F1
#
_entry.id   AF-A0ABD5DUR4-F1
#
_cell.length_a   1.000
_cell.length_b   1.000
_cell.length_c   1.000
_cell.angle_alpha   90.00
_cell.angle_beta   90.00
_cell.angle_gamma   90.00
#
_symmetry.space_group_name_H-M   'P 1'
#
loop_
_entity.id
_entity.type
_entity.pdbx_description
1 polymer ?
#
loop_
_entity_poly.entity_id
_entity_poly.type
_entity_poly.pdbx_seq_one_letter_code
_entity_poly.pdbx_strand_id
1 'polypeptide(L)'
;ANTDISYDPQKIDAQTCMAWMDNYRAGLSHQQQLRMFNQLDSHDTARFKSLLGKDVARLPLAVVWLFSWPGVPCIYYGDEVGVDGNNDPFCR
;
A
#
# COMPACT_ATOMS: atom_id res chain seq x y z
N ALA A 1 4.83 6.73 -11.02
CA ALA A 1 4.73 7.04 -9.58
C ALA A 1 4.13 8.42 -9.35
N ASN A 2 2.80 8.46 -9.38
CA ASN A 2 1.86 9.48 -8.87
C ASN A 2 0.50 9.09 -9.45
N THR A 3 0.18 7.81 -9.30
CA THR A 3 -1.00 7.18 -9.88
C THR A 3 -1.54 6.23 -8.82
N ASP A 4 -2.84 6.03 -8.81
CA ASP A 4 -3.47 5.03 -7.95
C ASP A 4 -3.39 3.62 -8.58
N ILE A 5 -4.10 2.66 -7.98
CA ILE A 5 -4.18 1.27 -8.45
C ILE A 5 -4.87 1.12 -9.82
N SER A 6 -5.66 2.11 -10.23
CA SER A 6 -6.34 2.20 -11.53
C SER A 6 -5.50 2.93 -12.58
N TYR A 7 -4.28 3.33 -12.22
CA TYR A 7 -3.39 4.19 -13.01
C TYR A 7 -3.88 5.62 -13.20
N ASP A 8 -4.88 6.05 -12.42
CA ASP A 8 -5.37 7.43 -12.47
C ASP A 8 -4.38 8.36 -11.77
N PRO A 9 -4.06 9.53 -12.36
CA PRO A 9 -3.07 10.44 -11.81
C PRO A 9 -3.53 10.99 -10.46
N GLN A 10 -2.69 10.82 -9.44
CA GLN A 10 -2.99 11.20 -8.07
C GLN A 10 -1.84 11.99 -7.44
N LYS A 11 -2.21 13.09 -6.78
CA LYS A 11 -1.25 13.98 -6.10
C LYS A 11 -1.71 14.22 -4.67
N ILE A 12 -1.16 13.44 -3.75
CA ILE A 12 -1.40 13.54 -2.31
C ILE A 12 -0.08 13.93 -1.66
N ASP A 13 -0.07 15.03 -0.90
CA ASP A 13 1.07 15.40 -0.07
C ASP A 13 1.01 14.72 1.31
N ALA A 14 2.08 14.85 2.10
CA ALA A 14 2.16 14.18 3.39
C ALA A 14 1.03 14.60 4.35
N GLN A 15 0.67 15.89 4.36
CA GLN A 15 -0.38 16.41 5.23
C GLN A 15 -1.76 15.86 4.86
N THR A 16 -2.07 15.82 3.56
CA THR A 16 -3.33 15.26 3.05
C THR A 16 -3.41 13.76 3.30
N CYS A 17 -2.30 13.03 3.12
CA CYS A 17 -2.20 11.60 3.43
C CYS A 17 -2.53 11.34 4.91
N MET A 18 -1.89 12.07 5.84
CA MET A 18 -2.16 11.91 7.27
C MET A 18 -3.63 12.20 7.61
N ALA A 19 -4.18 13.31 7.10
CA ALA A 19 -5.58 13.66 7.34
C ALA A 19 -6.54 12.59 6.83
N TRP A 20 -6.27 12.02 5.66
CA TRP A 20 -7.09 10.95 5.09
C TRP A 20 -7.06 9.67 5.95
N MET A 21 -5.87 9.24 6.36
CA MET A 21 -5.68 8.05 7.19
C MET A 21 -6.28 8.23 8.59
N ASP A 22 -6.19 9.44 9.14
CA ASP A 22 -6.78 9.80 10.44
C ASP A 22 -8.30 9.77 10.41
N ASN A 23 -8.90 10.32 9.36
CA ASN A 23 -10.35 10.28 9.16
C ASN A 23 -10.83 8.83 8.97
N TYR A 24 -10.08 8.01 8.24
CA TYR A 24 -10.40 6.60 8.05
C TYR A 24 -10.47 5.85 9.39
N ARG A 25 -9.42 5.96 10.23
CA ARG A 25 -9.40 5.28 11.53
C ARG A 25 -10.41 5.85 12.53
N ALA A 26 -10.73 7.15 12.44
CA ALA A 26 -11.71 7.78 13.32
C ALA A 26 -13.12 7.17 13.19
N GLY A 27 -13.44 6.58 12.03
CA GLY A 27 -14.70 5.86 11.80
C GLY A 27 -14.77 4.45 12.39
N LEU A 28 -13.68 3.93 12.96
CA LEU A 28 -13.57 2.56 13.45
C LEU A 28 -13.27 2.54 14.96
N SER A 29 -13.87 1.59 15.69
CA SER A 29 -13.47 1.34 17.08
C SER A 29 -12.02 0.84 17.15
N HIS A 30 -11.35 1.09 18.27
CA HIS A 30 -9.96 0.64 18.45
C HIS A 30 -9.79 -0.87 18.23
N GLN A 31 -10.75 -1.69 18.67
CA GLN A 31 -10.72 -3.14 18.45
C GLN A 31 -10.84 -3.52 16.97
N GLN A 32 -11.61 -2.78 16.18
CA GLN A 32 -11.70 -2.99 14.73
C GLN A 32 -10.40 -2.58 14.05
N GLN A 33 -9.82 -1.43 14.41
CA GLN A 33 -8.54 -0.97 13.88
C GLN A 33 -7.44 -2.03 14.02
N LEU A 34 -7.33 -2.67 15.19
CA LEU A 34 -6.32 -3.71 15.45
C LEU A 34 -6.52 -5.01 14.66
N ARG A 35 -7.70 -5.22 14.06
CA ARG A 35 -8.03 -6.44 13.30
C ARG A 35 -8.15 -6.19 11.80
N MET A 36 -7.89 -4.96 11.35
CA MET A 36 -7.86 -4.63 9.93
C MET A 36 -6.74 -5.38 9.24
N PHE A 37 -7.02 -5.88 8.04
CA PHE A 37 -6.03 -6.55 7.21
C PHE A 37 -5.39 -5.52 6.29
N ASN A 38 -4.13 -5.16 6.58
CA ASN A 38 -3.42 -4.11 5.88
C ASN A 38 -2.51 -4.72 4.81
N GLN A 39 -2.64 -4.28 3.57
CA GLN A 39 -1.87 -4.75 2.42
C GLN A 39 -1.41 -3.58 1.55
N LEU A 40 -0.29 -3.77 0.86
CA LEU A 40 0.20 -2.82 -0.16
C LEU A 40 -0.29 -3.22 -1.57
N ASP A 41 -0.44 -4.52 -1.81
CA ASP A 41 -0.92 -5.12 -3.05
C ASP A 41 -1.47 -6.54 -2.81
N SER A 42 -1.96 -7.17 -3.86
CA SER A 42 -2.46 -8.55 -3.84
C SER A 42 -2.40 -9.20 -5.24
N HIS A 43 -2.90 -10.43 -5.35
CA HIS A 43 -3.11 -11.12 -6.63
C HIS A 43 -4.08 -10.42 -7.59
N ASP A 44 -4.83 -9.42 -7.14
CA ASP A 44 -5.80 -8.67 -7.96
C ASP A 44 -5.26 -7.28 -8.37
N THR A 45 -4.07 -6.89 -7.92
CA THR A 45 -3.47 -5.59 -8.23
C THR A 45 -2.06 -5.77 -8.81
N ALA A 46 -1.58 -4.74 -9.48
CA ALA A 46 -0.19 -4.68 -9.91
C ALA A 46 0.71 -4.70 -8.68
N ARG A 47 1.91 -5.28 -8.83
CA ARG A 47 2.91 -5.31 -7.77
C ARG A 47 3.22 -3.88 -7.34
N PHE A 48 3.34 -3.66 -6.03
CA PHE A 48 3.60 -2.34 -5.48
C PHE A 48 4.90 -1.75 -6.04
N LYS A 49 5.94 -2.59 -6.20
CA LYS A 49 7.20 -2.23 -6.88
C LYS A 49 6.98 -1.68 -8.29
N SER A 50 6.09 -2.29 -9.08
CA SER A 50 5.78 -1.85 -10.46
C SER A 50 5.10 -0.48 -10.48
N LEU A 51 4.16 -0.25 -9.55
CA LEU A 51 3.46 1.04 -9.43
C LEU A 51 4.40 2.21 -9.08
N LEU A 52 5.47 1.92 -8.33
CA LEU A 52 6.52 2.89 -8.02
C LEU A 52 7.42 3.24 -9.22
N GLY A 53 7.45 2.41 -10.27
CA GLY A 53 8.28 2.66 -11.45
C GLY A 53 9.75 2.92 -11.11
N LYS A 54 10.25 4.13 -11.37
CA LYS A 54 11.66 4.51 -11.09
C LYS A 54 11.93 4.83 -9.61
N ASP A 55 10.89 5.03 -8.79
CA ASP A 55 11.01 5.49 -7.40
C ASP A 55 11.04 4.32 -6.40
N VAL A 56 11.81 3.27 -6.70
CA VAL A 56 11.90 2.04 -5.87
C VAL A 56 12.38 2.33 -4.44
N ALA A 57 13.08 3.46 -4.22
CA ALA A 57 13.45 3.94 -2.89
C ALA A 57 12.26 4.21 -1.95
N ARG A 58 11.03 4.31 -2.49
CA ARG A 58 9.80 4.44 -1.69
C ARG A 58 9.28 3.11 -1.15
N LEU A 59 9.72 1.97 -1.69
CA LEU A 59 9.27 0.65 -1.27
C LEU A 59 9.59 0.38 0.22
N PRO A 60 10.83 0.62 0.72
CA PRO A 60 11.12 0.49 2.15
C PRO A 60 10.27 1.41 3.03
N LEU A 61 9.95 2.62 2.57
CA LEU A 61 9.10 3.56 3.33
C LEU A 61 7.67 3.03 3.49
N ALA A 62 7.10 2.45 2.42
CA ALA A 62 5.79 1.83 2.47
C ALA A 62 5.77 0.59 3.38
N VAL A 63 6.83 -0.21 3.37
CA VAL A 63 6.98 -1.37 4.26
C VAL A 63 7.08 -0.92 5.73
N VAL A 64 7.89 0.10 6.04
CA VAL A 64 7.97 0.67 7.40
C VAL A 64 6.60 1.16 7.86
N TRP A 65 5.86 1.83 6.98
CA TRP A 65 4.50 2.26 7.29
C TRP A 65 3.58 1.07 7.57
N LEU A 66 3.58 0.04 6.72
CA LEU A 66 2.76 -1.16 6.88
C LEU A 66 2.96 -1.83 8.25
N PHE A 67 4.21 -1.95 8.70
CA PHE A 67 4.55 -2.55 10.00
C PHE A 67 4.35 -1.62 11.21
N SER A 68 4.20 -0.31 10.97
CA SER A 68 3.98 0.68 12.03
C SER A 68 2.50 1.10 12.14
N TRP A 69 1.65 0.68 11.20
CA TRP A 69 0.23 1.03 11.16
C TRP A 69 -0.62 0.05 11.98
N PRO A 70 -1.64 0.51 12.74
CA PRO A 70 -2.54 -0.38 13.47
C PRO A 70 -3.25 -1.39 12.58
N GLY A 71 -3.22 -2.67 12.98
CA GLY A 71 -3.85 -3.76 12.27
C GLY A 71 -2.90 -4.94 12.07
N VAL A 72 -3.28 -5.86 11.18
CA VAL A 72 -2.51 -7.04 10.80
C VAL A 72 -1.81 -6.74 9.48
N PRO A 73 -0.47 -6.56 9.46
CA PRO A 73 0.26 -6.36 8.22
C PRO A 73 0.31 -7.67 7.42
N CYS A 74 0.10 -7.57 6.11
CA CYS A 74 0.21 -8.68 5.18
C CYS A 74 1.08 -8.29 3.99
N ILE A 75 2.03 -9.17 3.68
CA ILE A 75 2.92 -9.08 2.52
C ILE A 75 2.47 -10.11 1.50
N TYR A 76 2.38 -9.70 0.23
CA TYR A 76 2.12 -10.61 -0.88
C TYR A 76 3.43 -11.28 -1.32
N TYR A 77 3.41 -12.59 -1.56
CA TYR A 77 4.64 -13.36 -1.81
C TYR A 77 5.47 -12.77 -2.95
N GLY A 78 6.77 -12.67 -2.78
CA GLY A 78 7.66 -12.08 -3.77
C GLY A 78 7.94 -10.60 -3.53
N ASP A 79 7.08 -9.86 -2.85
CA ASP A 79 7.34 -8.45 -2.54
C ASP A 79 8.54 -8.29 -1.61
N GLU A 80 8.75 -9.24 -0.71
CA GLU A 80 9.89 -9.28 0.21
C GLU A 80 11.23 -9.48 -0.51
N VAL A 81 11.23 -10.07 -1.70
CA VAL A 81 12.42 -10.19 -2.58
C VAL A 81 12.38 -9.22 -3.76
N GLY A 82 11.39 -8.33 -3.79
CA GLY A 82 11.24 -7.29 -4.81
C GLY A 82 10.82 -7.81 -6.18
N VAL A 83 9.88 -8.75 -6.25
CA VAL A 83 9.24 -9.16 -7.52
C VAL A 83 8.47 -7.98 -8.12
N ASP A 84 8.60 -7.78 -9.43
CA ASP A 84 7.79 -6.88 -10.24
C ASP A 84 6.79 -7.65 -11.12
N GLY A 85 5.72 -6.98 -11.50
CA GLY A 85 4.58 -7.53 -12.21
C GLY A 85 3.46 -6.51 -12.39
N ASN A 86 2.82 -6.50 -13.55
CA ASN A 86 1.68 -5.62 -13.84
C ASN A 86 0.38 -6.18 -13.21
N ASN A 87 -0.77 -5.58 -13.50
CA ASN A 87 -2.07 -6.10 -13.04
C ASN A 87 -2.28 -7.56 -13.45
N ASP A 88 -3.25 -8.21 -12.80
CA ASP A 88 -3.71 -9.56 -13.14
C ASP A 88 -3.85 -9.73 -14.68
N PRO A 89 -3.28 -10.80 -15.27
CA PRO A 89 -2.64 -11.97 -14.64
C PRO A 89 -1.14 -11.84 -14.32
N PHE A 90 -0.52 -10.69 -14.61
CA PHE A 90 0.95 -10.53 -14.56
C PHE A 90 1.53 -10.31 -13.16
N CYS A 91 0.69 -10.25 -12.13
CA CYS A 91 1.10 -10.15 -10.73
C CYS A 91 1.30 -11.52 -10.06
N ARG A 92 0.99 -12.62 -10.76
CA ARG A 92 1.08 -13.99 -10.26
C ARG A 92 2.44 -14.62 -10.57
#